data_AF-A0A7I7Y4K6-F1
#
_entry.id   AF-A0A7I7Y4K6-F1
#
_cell.length_a   1.000
_cell.length_b   1.000
_cell.length_c   1.000
_cell.angle_alpha   90.00
_cell.angle_beta   90.00
_cell.angle_gamma   90.00
#
_symmetry.space_group_name_H-M   'P 1'
#
loop_
_entity.id
_entity.type
_entity.pdbx_description
1 polymer ?
#
loop_
_entity_poly.entity_id
_entity_poly.type
_entity_poly.pdbx_seq_one_letter_code
_entity_poly.pdbx_strand_id
1 'polypeptide(L)'
;MFTHPCASDPDLWFGYPDDDGGHGPAKNRSYETAAVQARTLCLRRCPLAQQRRCAQHAVDHEVEFGVWAGVKLPGNQYRKRGELEHAHEVLRRIATGEISARELPENAALLERRERDVLPAVAAVFHRIPADDAAA
;
A
#
# COMPACT_ATOMS: atom_id res chain seq x y z
N MET A 1 -6.11 11.41 15.16
CA MET A 1 -6.54 10.15 14.52
C MET A 1 -5.92 10.14 13.13
N PHE A 2 -4.91 9.30 12.88
CA PHE A 2 -4.27 9.26 11.55
C PHE A 2 -5.18 8.47 10.61
N THR A 3 -5.88 9.15 9.71
CA THR A 3 -6.59 8.50 8.61
C THR A 3 -5.57 7.83 7.71
N HIS A 4 -5.66 6.51 7.58
CA HIS A 4 -4.82 5.75 6.66
C HIS A 4 -5.19 6.14 5.22
N PRO A 5 -4.21 6.31 4.31
CA PRO A 5 -4.49 6.77 2.95
C PRO A 5 -5.40 5.81 2.17
N CYS A 6 -5.45 4.53 2.55
CA CYS A 6 -6.35 3.53 1.99
C CYS A 6 -7.81 3.69 2.38
N ALA A 7 -8.13 4.43 3.44
CA ALA A 7 -9.51 4.66 3.86
C ALA A 7 -10.16 5.86 3.15
N SER A 8 -9.36 6.76 2.55
CA SER A 8 -9.86 7.96 1.87
C SER A 8 -10.41 7.70 0.47
N ASP A 9 -9.94 6.65 -0.20
CA ASP A 9 -10.30 6.30 -1.57
C ASP A 9 -10.11 4.79 -1.77
N PRO A 10 -11.10 3.94 -1.40
CA PRO A 10 -10.96 2.48 -1.52
C PRO A 10 -10.82 1.98 -2.96
N ASP A 11 -11.44 2.66 -3.93
CA ASP A 11 -11.46 2.25 -5.34
C ASP A 11 -10.06 2.24 -5.95
N LEU A 12 -9.20 3.17 -5.52
CA LEU A 12 -7.79 3.21 -5.92
C LEU A 12 -7.00 1.95 -5.48
N TRP A 13 -7.37 1.33 -4.37
CA TRP A 13 -6.60 0.25 -3.73
C TRP A 13 -7.12 -1.13 -4.07
N PHE A 14 -8.45 -1.26 -4.18
CA PHE A 14 -9.13 -2.53 -4.38
C PHE A 14 -9.74 -2.67 -5.77
N GLY A 15 -9.76 -1.57 -6.54
CA GLY A 15 -10.21 -1.54 -7.91
C GLY A 15 -11.74 -1.48 -8.06
N TYR A 16 -12.19 -1.34 -9.30
CA TYR A 16 -13.63 -1.37 -9.63
C TYR A 16 -14.15 -2.81 -9.64
N PRO A 17 -15.39 -3.08 -9.19
CA PRO A 17 -16.05 -4.37 -9.39
C PRO A 17 -16.13 -4.71 -10.89
N ASP A 18 -16.06 -6.01 -11.20
CA ASP A 18 -15.85 -6.47 -12.58
C ASP A 18 -17.06 -6.22 -13.53
N ASP A 19 -18.17 -5.68 -13.02
CA ASP A 19 -19.46 -5.55 -13.71
C ASP A 19 -19.56 -4.43 -14.77
N ASP A 20 -18.58 -3.53 -14.87
CA ASP A 20 -18.54 -2.59 -15.99
C ASP A 20 -17.88 -3.26 -17.22
N GLY A 21 -18.69 -3.46 -18.27
CA GLY A 21 -18.38 -4.12 -19.56
C GLY A 21 -17.31 -3.44 -20.43
N GLY A 22 -16.27 -2.87 -19.81
CA GLY A 22 -15.13 -2.27 -20.47
C GLY A 22 -14.21 -3.32 -21.12
N HIS A 23 -13.62 -2.96 -22.25
CA HIS A 23 -12.65 -3.79 -22.97
C HIS A 23 -11.47 -4.21 -22.05
N GLY A 24 -11.32 -5.53 -21.84
CA GLY A 24 -10.37 -6.13 -20.90
C GLY A 24 -8.94 -5.55 -20.89
N PRO A 25 -8.30 -5.23 -22.03
CA PRO A 25 -6.95 -4.66 -22.04
C PRO A 25 -6.86 -3.23 -21.48
N ALA A 26 -7.86 -2.39 -21.71
CA ALA A 26 -7.90 -1.03 -21.19
C ALA A 26 -8.13 -1.04 -19.67
N LYS A 27 -9.05 -1.88 -19.21
CA LYS A 27 -9.34 -2.11 -17.79
C LYS A 27 -8.09 -2.59 -17.04
N ASN A 28 -7.35 -3.55 -17.61
CA ASN A 28 -6.11 -4.05 -17.03
C ASN A 28 -5.05 -2.95 -16.86
N ARG A 29 -4.87 -2.08 -17.85
CA ARG A 29 -3.93 -0.94 -17.73
C ARG A 29 -4.35 0.02 -16.61
N SER A 30 -5.64 0.33 -16.50
CA SER A 30 -6.14 1.17 -15.41
C SER A 30 -5.86 0.56 -14.04
N TYR A 31 -6.07 -0.75 -13.87
CA TYR A 31 -5.70 -1.45 -12.62
C TYR A 31 -4.20 -1.42 -12.35
N GLU A 32 -3.35 -1.59 -13.35
CA GLU A 32 -1.90 -1.49 -13.18
C GLU A 32 -1.50 -0.08 -12.72
N THR A 33 -2.03 0.97 -13.35
CA THR A 33 -1.76 2.36 -12.97
C THR A 33 -2.26 2.67 -11.55
N ALA A 34 -3.48 2.25 -11.23
CA ALA A 34 -4.07 2.42 -9.90
C ALA A 34 -3.22 1.71 -8.83
N ALA A 35 -2.79 0.47 -9.09
CA ALA A 35 -1.95 -0.28 -8.17
C ALA A 35 -0.60 0.40 -7.92
N VAL A 36 0.04 0.95 -8.96
CA VAL A 36 1.29 1.72 -8.80
C VAL A 36 1.07 2.96 -7.93
N GLN A 37 -0.04 3.67 -8.13
CA GLN A 37 -0.37 4.86 -7.34
C GLN A 37 -0.69 4.50 -5.88
N ALA A 38 -1.50 3.47 -5.63
CA ALA A 38 -1.82 2.97 -4.29
C ALA A 38 -0.55 2.54 -3.54
N ARG A 39 0.33 1.77 -4.19
CA ARG A 39 1.63 1.36 -3.62
C ARG A 39 2.48 2.56 -3.25
N THR A 40 2.59 3.56 -4.14
CA THR A 40 3.33 4.80 -3.86
C THR A 40 2.78 5.50 -2.61
N LEU A 41 1.46 5.66 -2.51
CA LEU A 41 0.82 6.31 -1.36
C LEU A 41 1.05 5.51 -0.07
N CYS A 42 0.94 4.18 -0.13
CA CYS A 42 1.23 3.31 1.00
C CYS A 42 2.65 3.54 1.52
N LEU A 43 3.64 3.44 0.63
CA LEU A 43 5.05 3.51 1.02
C LEU A 43 5.43 4.89 1.57
N ARG A 44 4.86 5.98 1.03
CA ARG A 44 5.20 7.35 1.43
C ARG A 44 4.40 7.87 2.62
N ARG A 45 3.14 7.48 2.77
CA ARG A 45 2.22 8.11 3.76
C ARG A 45 1.72 7.18 4.86
N CYS A 46 1.81 5.86 4.69
CA CYS A 46 1.37 4.92 5.71
C CYS A 46 2.49 4.69 6.74
N PRO A 47 2.24 4.84 8.06
CA PRO A 47 3.22 4.48 9.10
C PRO A 47 3.65 3.01 9.01
N LEU A 48 4.92 2.71 9.29
CA LEU A 48 5.44 1.32 9.21
C LEU A 48 4.64 0.34 10.07
N ALA A 49 4.27 0.73 11.30
CA ALA A 49 3.44 -0.10 12.16
C ALA A 49 2.06 -0.41 11.54
N GLN A 50 1.49 0.54 10.78
CA GLN A 50 0.25 0.29 10.05
C GLN A 50 0.46 -0.64 8.86
N GLN A 51 1.58 -0.53 8.14
CA GLN A 51 1.91 -1.45 7.04
C GLN A 51 2.01 -2.90 7.54
N ARG A 52 2.64 -3.12 8.70
CA ARG A 52 2.71 -4.46 9.33
C ARG A 52 1.32 -5.02 9.67
N ARG A 53 0.45 -4.21 10.29
CA ARG A 53 -0.93 -4.60 10.60
C ARG A 53 -1.76 -4.87 9.33
N CYS A 54 -1.58 -4.06 8.30
CA CYS A 54 -2.23 -4.25 6.99
C CYS A 54 -1.78 -5.56 6.33
N ALA A 55 -0.49 -5.88 6.41
CA ALA A 55 0.03 -7.14 5.88
C ALA A 55 -0.51 -8.35 6.64
N GLN A 56 -0.54 -8.29 7.98
CA GLN A 56 -1.13 -9.34 8.81
C GLN A 56 -2.60 -9.58 8.44
N HIS A 57 -3.39 -8.50 8.33
CA HIS A 57 -4.79 -8.60 7.95
C HIS A 57 -4.99 -9.25 6.58
N ALA A 58 -4.16 -8.91 5.58
CA ALA A 58 -4.25 -9.52 4.26
C ALA A 58 -3.98 -11.03 4.29
N VAL A 59 -3.05 -11.49 5.14
CA VAL A 59 -2.74 -12.91 5.32
C VAL A 59 -3.85 -13.62 6.09
N ASP A 60 -4.33 -13.05 7.20
CA ASP A 60 -5.37 -13.65 8.04
C ASP A 60 -6.69 -13.87 7.29
N HIS A 61 -6.98 -12.99 6.33
CA HIS A 61 -8.18 -13.04 5.51
C HIS A 61 -7.96 -13.64 4.11
N GLU A 62 -6.77 -14.17 3.83
CA GLU A 62 -6.41 -14.79 2.54
C GLU A 62 -6.76 -13.92 1.33
N VAL A 63 -6.57 -12.60 1.45
CA VAL A 63 -7.03 -11.66 0.44
C VAL A 63 -6.32 -11.93 -0.89
N GLU A 64 -7.07 -11.96 -2.00
CA GLU A 64 -6.52 -12.37 -3.29
C GLU A 64 -6.27 -11.19 -4.25
N PHE A 65 -6.81 -10.01 -3.97
CA PHE A 65 -6.81 -8.85 -4.87
C PHE A 65 -6.49 -7.53 -4.16
N GLY A 66 -6.11 -6.53 -4.96
CA GLY A 66 -5.82 -5.17 -4.50
C GLY A 66 -4.39 -4.96 -4.03
N VAL A 67 -4.15 -3.81 -3.39
CA VAL A 67 -2.84 -3.43 -2.83
C VAL A 67 -2.87 -3.44 -1.31
N TRP A 68 -2.00 -4.26 -0.71
CA TRP A 68 -1.90 -4.45 0.73
C TRP A 68 -0.47 -4.23 1.19
N ALA A 69 -0.26 -3.36 2.17
CA ALA A 69 1.06 -3.00 2.69
C ALA A 69 2.12 -2.66 1.61
N GLY A 70 1.70 -2.13 0.45
CA GLY A 70 2.59 -1.82 -0.67
C GLY A 70 2.91 -3.00 -1.61
N VAL A 71 2.27 -4.15 -1.41
CA VAL A 71 2.32 -5.34 -2.28
C VAL A 71 1.04 -5.39 -3.11
N LYS A 72 1.17 -5.62 -4.42
CA LYS A 72 0.02 -5.84 -5.30
C LYS A 72 -0.30 -7.33 -5.36
N LEU A 73 -1.57 -7.68 -5.16
CA LEU A 73 -2.05 -9.04 -5.31
C LEU A 73 -2.58 -9.28 -6.73
N PRO A 74 -2.27 -10.44 -7.34
CA PRO A 74 -2.55 -10.70 -8.76
C PRO A 74 -4.00 -11.13 -9.08
N GLY A 75 -4.84 -11.36 -8.07
CA GLY A 75 -6.17 -11.95 -8.20
C GLY A 75 -6.14 -13.49 -8.11
N ASN A 76 -7.33 -14.09 -8.11
CA ASN A 76 -7.53 -15.53 -7.92
C ASN A 76 -7.51 -16.36 -9.22
N GLN A 77 -6.92 -15.81 -10.29
CA GLN A 77 -6.79 -16.54 -11.55
C GLN A 77 -5.90 -17.78 -11.34
N TYR A 78 -6.38 -18.96 -11.72
CA TYR A 78 -5.67 -20.24 -11.49
C TYR A 78 -4.20 -20.20 -11.94
N ARG A 79 -3.93 -19.63 -13.11
CA ARG A 79 -2.57 -19.48 -13.68
C ARG A 79 -1.62 -18.60 -12.86
N LYS A 80 -2.17 -17.78 -11.96
CA LYS A 80 -1.42 -16.83 -11.10
C LYS A 80 -1.38 -17.26 -9.63
N ARG A 81 -1.82 -18.48 -9.30
CA ARG A 81 -1.81 -18.98 -7.91
C ARG A 81 -0.41 -18.95 -7.27
N GLY A 82 0.62 -19.34 -8.02
CA GLY A 82 2.00 -19.24 -7.53
C GLY A 82 2.45 -17.79 -7.27
N GLU A 83 2.01 -16.84 -8.10
CA GLU A 83 2.26 -15.41 -7.86
C GLU A 83 1.53 -14.91 -6.61
N LEU A 84 0.30 -15.38 -6.37
CA LEU A 84 -0.49 -15.02 -5.19
C LEU A 84 0.13 -15.60 -3.91
N GLU A 85 0.52 -16.87 -3.92
CA GLU A 85 1.22 -17.54 -2.81
C GLU A 85 2.53 -16.80 -2.46
N HIS A 86 3.30 -16.42 -3.47
CA HIS A 86 4.52 -15.63 -3.28
C HIS A 86 4.21 -14.25 -2.67
N ALA A 87 3.17 -13.57 -3.15
CA ALA A 87 2.77 -12.28 -2.60
C ALA A 87 2.33 -12.39 -1.13
N HIS A 88 1.61 -13.46 -0.75
CA HIS A 88 1.27 -13.75 0.64
C HIS A 88 2.49 -14.07 1.50
N GLU A 89 3.49 -14.77 0.97
CA GLU A 89 4.75 -15.00 1.67
C GLU A 89 5.46 -13.67 1.98
N VAL A 90 5.55 -12.77 1.00
CA VAL A 90 6.10 -11.43 1.19
C VAL A 90 5.32 -10.66 2.27
N LEU A 91 3.98 -10.73 2.24
CA LEU A 91 3.14 -10.09 3.26
C LEU A 91 3.38 -10.67 4.67
N ARG A 92 3.59 -11.98 4.82
CA ARG A 92 3.95 -12.58 6.12
C ARG A 92 5.25 -12.01 6.66
N ARG A 93 6.27 -11.88 5.81
CA ARG A 93 7.58 -11.29 6.19
C ARG A 93 7.47 -9.81 6.57
N ILE A 94 6.58 -9.07 5.91
CA ILE A 94 6.26 -7.68 6.30
C ILE A 94 5.53 -7.64 7.65
N ALA A 95 4.55 -8.53 7.85
CA ALA A 95 3.75 -8.59 9.08
C ALA A 95 4.62 -8.86 10.32
N THR A 96 5.58 -9.79 10.21
CA THR A 96 6.57 -10.06 11.28
C THR A 96 7.59 -8.93 11.44
N GLY A 97 7.70 -8.05 10.44
CA GLY A 97 8.70 -7.00 10.40
C GLY A 97 10.10 -7.47 10.04
N GLU A 98 10.24 -8.70 9.53
CA GLU A 98 11.48 -9.24 8.97
C GLU A 98 11.96 -8.39 7.79
N ILE A 99 11.02 -7.92 6.97
CA ILE A 99 11.29 -6.99 5.87
C ILE A 99 10.35 -5.79 5.93
N SER A 100 10.81 -4.66 5.41
CA SER A 100 9.99 -3.49 5.13
C SER A 100 9.50 -3.53 3.69
N ALA A 101 8.25 -3.13 3.45
CA ALA A 101 7.72 -3.01 2.09
C ALA A 101 8.57 -2.10 1.20
N ARG A 102 9.29 -1.13 1.79
CA ARG A 102 10.20 -0.22 1.07
C ARG A 102 11.47 -0.89 0.55
N GLU A 103 11.86 -2.02 1.14
CA GLU A 103 13.07 -2.78 0.78
C GLU A 103 12.83 -3.74 -0.39
N LEU A 104 11.56 -3.95 -0.77
CA LEU A 104 11.22 -4.75 -1.94
C LEU A 104 11.76 -4.07 -3.22
N PRO A 105 12.48 -4.80 -4.10
CA PRO A 105 13.10 -4.21 -5.31
C PRO A 105 12.12 -3.41 -6.17
N GLU A 106 10.91 -3.94 -6.35
CA GLU A 106 9.86 -3.31 -7.12
C GLU A 106 9.33 -2.02 -6.48
N ASN A 107 9.39 -1.89 -5.15
CA ASN A 107 8.99 -0.69 -4.41
C ASN A 107 10.13 0.33 -4.33
N ALA A 108 11.38 -0.12 -4.16
CA ALA A 108 12.56 0.73 -4.22
C ALA A 108 12.61 1.48 -5.57
N ALA A 109 12.47 0.75 -6.68
CA ALA A 109 12.46 1.34 -8.01
C ALA A 109 11.27 2.33 -8.22
N LEU A 110 10.14 2.12 -7.55
CA LEU A 110 9.01 3.06 -7.59
C LEU A 110 9.30 4.34 -6.81
N LEU A 111 9.92 4.23 -5.64
CA LEU A 111 10.28 5.37 -4.80
C LEU A 111 11.34 6.24 -5.48
N GLU A 112 12.37 5.63 -6.08
CA GLU A 112 13.43 6.32 -6.83
C GLU A 112 12.89 7.07 -8.06
N ARG A 113 12.01 6.43 -8.84
CA ARG A 113 11.40 7.06 -10.02
C ARG A 113 10.58 8.29 -9.66
N ARG A 114 9.78 8.22 -8.58
CA ARG A 114 8.89 9.31 -8.16
C ARG A 114 9.51 10.30 -7.19
N GLU A 115 10.77 10.16 -6.77
CA GLU A 115 11.51 11.27 -6.15
C GLU A 115 11.77 12.40 -7.16
N ARG A 116 11.80 12.07 -8.46
CA ARG A 116 11.93 13.05 -9.55
C ARG A 116 10.62 13.80 -9.83
N ASP A 117 9.47 13.22 -9.44
CA ASP A 117 8.16 13.86 -9.51
C ASP A 117 7.82 14.48 -8.15
N VAL A 118 7.94 15.80 -8.05
CA VAL A 118 7.59 16.56 -6.83
C VAL A 118 6.09 16.41 -6.57
N LEU A 119 5.71 15.48 -5.69
CA LEU A 119 4.37 15.44 -5.14
C LEU A 119 4.21 16.63 -4.19
N PRO A 120 3.08 17.37 -4.22
CA PRO A 120 2.87 18.51 -3.34
C PRO A 120 3.05 18.07 -1.89
N ALA A 121 3.97 18.74 -1.20
CA ALA A 121 4.32 18.46 0.18
C ALA A 121 3.08 18.65 1.06
N VAL A 122 2.66 17.59 1.75
CA VAL A 122 1.67 17.71 2.82
C VAL A 122 2.40 18.34 4.00
N ALA A 123 2.09 19.58 4.32
CA ALA A 123 2.69 20.28 5.45
C ALA A 123 2.32 19.57 6.77
N ALA A 124 3.33 19.04 7.46
CA ALA A 124 3.16 18.54 8.82
C ALA A 124 3.30 19.71 9.79
N VAL A 125 2.22 20.03 10.52
CA VAL A 125 2.24 21.05 11.58
C VAL A 125 2.62 20.37 12.90
N PHE A 126 3.82 20.63 13.40
CA PHE A 126 4.23 20.20 14.74
C PHE A 126 3.69 21.19 15.77
N HIS A 127 2.79 20.75 16.64
CA HIS A 127 2.38 21.53 17.81
C HIS A 127 3.44 21.35 18.89
N ARG A 128 4.11 22.45 19.25
CA ARG A 128 5.05 22.48 20.38
C ARG A 128 4.21 22.53 21.66
N ILE A 129 4.17 21.43 22.42
CA ILE A 129 3.59 21.44 23.76
C ILE A 129 4.60 22.20 24.65
N PRO A 130 4.24 23.32 25.28
CA PRO A 130 5.11 23.98 26.25
C PRO A 130 5.30 23.06 27.45
N ALA A 131 6.55 22.88 27.86
CA ALA A 131 6.86 22.23 29.13
C ALA A 131 6.47 23.19 30.25
N ASP A 132 5.55 22.77 31.12
CA ASP A 132 5.34 23.45 32.41
C ASP A 132 6.59 23.20 33.26
N ASP A 133 7.41 24.23 33.41
CA ASP A 133 8.36 24.34 34.51
C ASP A 133 7.56 24.54 35.80
N ALA A 134 7.10 23.43 36.39
CA ALA A 134 6.62 23.42 37.77
C ALA A 134 7.80 23.11 38.70
N ALA A 135 8.63 24.12 38.92
CA ALA A 135 9.54 24.20 40.07
C ALA A 135 9.02 25.29 41.01
N ALA A 136 8.41 24.88 42.13
CA ALA A 136 8.38 25.59 43.42
C ALA A 136 7.77 24.67 44.48
#